data_AF-A0A3D1RU63-F1
#
_entry.id   AF-A0A3D1RU63-F1
#
_cell.length_a   1.000
_cell.length_b   1.000
_cell.length_c   1.000
_cell.angle_alpha   90.00
_cell.angle_beta   90.00
_cell.angle_gamma   90.00
#
_symmetry.space_group_name_H-M   'P 1'
#
loop_
_entity.id
_entity.type
_entity.pdbx_description
1 polymer ?
#
loop_
_entity_poly.entity_id
_entity_poly.type
_entity_poly.pdbx_seq_one_letter_code
_entity_poly.pdbx_strand_id
1 'polypeptide(L)'
;MSAAGNLYIGLMSGTSSDAIDAALVRITDTSVTLLQSLAVPISASLVTSISAAVDQSEDRLDDLYTLDVALGEAFAEAALELMALSKNNKITAIGSHGQTIRHRPNHARPYSVQLGSGAVIATRTGITT
;
A
#
# COMPACT_ATOMS: atom_id res chain seq x y z
N MET A 1 3.06 -30.93 5.76
CA MET A 1 2.97 -29.47 5.56
C MET A 1 4.10 -29.10 4.62
N SER A 2 3.83 -28.41 3.51
CA SER A 2 4.78 -28.30 2.41
C SER A 2 5.98 -27.43 2.82
N ALA A 3 7.20 -27.92 2.57
CA ALA A 3 8.45 -27.18 2.77
C ALA A 3 8.60 -25.95 1.84
N ALA A 4 7.63 -25.68 0.97
CA ALA A 4 7.59 -24.50 0.12
C ALA A 4 6.82 -23.37 0.84
N GLY A 5 7.54 -22.34 1.29
CA GLY A 5 6.93 -21.14 1.86
C GLY A 5 5.98 -20.42 0.90
N ASN A 6 5.01 -19.71 1.47
CA ASN A 6 4.01 -18.93 0.73
C ASN A 6 4.60 -17.58 0.31
N LEU A 7 4.08 -17.03 -0.79
CA LEU A 7 4.52 -15.76 -1.35
C LEU A 7 3.54 -14.64 -0.96
N TYR A 8 4.07 -13.52 -0.53
CA TYR A 8 3.29 -12.34 -0.14
C TYR A 8 3.89 -11.09 -0.77
N ILE A 9 3.07 -10.08 -1.00
CA ILE A 9 3.53 -8.75 -1.38
C ILE A 9 3.29 -7.81 -0.21
N GLY A 10 4.34 -7.09 0.21
CA GLY A 10 4.22 -5.95 1.11
C GLY A 10 4.21 -4.65 0.32
N LEU A 11 3.30 -3.74 0.64
CA LEU A 11 3.22 -2.40 0.06
C LEU A 11 3.30 -1.33 1.16
N MET A 12 4.12 -0.29 0.94
CA MET A 12 4.08 0.91 1.77
C MET A 12 4.35 2.18 0.97
N SER A 13 3.89 3.32 1.50
CA SER A 13 4.44 4.61 1.11
C SER A 13 4.84 5.39 2.37
N GLY A 14 6.07 5.90 2.36
CA GLY A 14 6.63 6.69 3.45
C GLY A 14 5.97 8.07 3.56
N THR A 15 6.30 8.81 4.61
CA THR A 15 5.77 10.17 4.81
C THR A 15 6.26 11.18 3.77
N SER A 16 7.35 10.88 3.05
CA SER A 16 7.81 11.63 1.89
C SER A 16 6.81 11.60 0.73
N SER A 17 5.94 10.59 0.67
CA SER A 17 4.90 10.42 -0.36
C SER A 17 5.46 10.49 -1.79
N ASP A 18 6.72 10.12 -1.99
CA ASP A 18 7.46 10.20 -3.26
C ASP A 18 7.37 8.91 -4.08
N ALA A 19 7.26 7.78 -3.40
CA ALA A 19 7.12 6.47 -4.04
C ALA A 19 6.25 5.49 -3.22
N ILE A 20 5.78 4.45 -3.91
CA ILE A 20 5.22 3.24 -3.32
C ILE A 20 6.29 2.16 -3.40
N ASP A 21 6.74 1.69 -2.24
CA ASP A 21 7.63 0.54 -2.11
C ASP A 21 6.81 -0.75 -2.16
N ALA A 22 7.20 -1.66 -3.05
CA ALA A 22 6.60 -2.99 -3.18
C ALA A 22 7.68 -4.07 -3.00
N ALA A 23 7.40 -5.05 -2.14
CA ALA A 23 8.34 -6.13 -1.81
C ALA A 23 7.66 -7.50 -1.91
N LEU A 24 8.18 -8.37 -2.77
CA LEU A 24 7.76 -9.77 -2.88
C LEU A 24 8.61 -10.58 -1.91
N VAL A 25 7.96 -11.20 -0.94
CA VAL A 25 8.61 -11.99 0.09
C VAL A 25 8.11 -13.43 0.09
N ARG A 26 9.00 -14.35 0.43
CA ARG A 26 8.63 -15.72 0.82
C ARG A 26 8.62 -15.80 2.33
N ILE A 27 7.53 -16.29 2.89
CA ILE A 27 7.38 -16.49 4.33
C ILE A 27 7.21 -17.99 4.59
N THR A 28 8.02 -18.50 5.51
CA THR A 28 7.92 -19.84 6.10
C THR A 28 7.70 -19.70 7.60
N ASP A 29 7.53 -20.81 8.31
CA ASP A 29 7.39 -20.82 9.78
C ASP A 29 8.62 -20.26 10.51
N THR A 30 9.79 -20.25 9.86
CA THR A 30 11.07 -19.92 10.49
C THR A 30 11.85 -18.80 9.80
N SER A 31 11.41 -18.32 8.65
CA SER A 31 12.16 -17.32 7.88
C SER A 31 11.29 -16.44 6.99
N VAL A 32 11.76 -15.21 6.77
CA VAL A 32 11.27 -14.30 5.73
C VAL A 32 12.41 -14.04 4.75
N THR A 33 12.16 -14.18 3.45
CA THR A 33 13.15 -13.94 2.39
C THR A 33 12.59 -12.96 1.38
N LEU A 34 13.30 -11.85 1.15
CA LEU A 34 13.01 -10.92 0.06
C LEU A 34 13.42 -11.57 -1.28
N LEU A 35 12.48 -11.66 -2.22
CA LEU A 35 12.70 -12.24 -3.55
C LEU A 35 12.84 -11.18 -4.63
N GLN A 36 12.06 -10.10 -4.54
CA GLN A 36 12.09 -8.99 -5.47
C GLN A 36 11.53 -7.74 -4.79
N SER A 37 12.01 -6.56 -5.18
CA SER A 37 11.45 -5.29 -4.74
C SER A 37 11.51 -4.24 -5.85
N LEU A 38 10.62 -3.26 -5.78
CA LEU A 38 10.67 -2.06 -6.61
C LEU A 38 10.06 -0.88 -5.85
N ALA A 39 10.35 0.33 -6.33
CA ALA A 39 9.74 1.56 -5.88
C ALA A 39 9.09 2.25 -7.08
N VAL A 40 7.77 2.45 -7.03
CA VAL A 40 7.02 3.16 -8.09
C VAL A 40 6.86 4.63 -7.69
N PRO A 41 7.33 5.59 -8.49
CA PRO A 41 7.10 7.00 -8.21
C PRO A 41 5.61 7.34 -8.14
N ILE A 42 5.22 8.10 -7.11
CA ILE A 42 3.86 8.62 -7.00
C ILE A 42 3.71 9.81 -7.96
N SER A 43 2.60 9.86 -8.70
CA SER A 43 2.36 10.94 -9.66
C SER A 43 2.27 12.29 -8.96
N ALA A 44 2.76 13.36 -9.61
CA ALA A 44 2.78 14.70 -9.01
C ALA A 44 1.39 15.20 -8.58
N SER A 45 0.33 14.81 -9.32
CA SER A 45 -1.06 15.12 -8.93
C SER A 45 -1.43 14.41 -7.62
N LEU A 46 -1.08 13.13 -7.47
CA LEU A 46 -1.38 12.37 -6.27
C LEU A 46 -0.57 12.86 -5.07
N VAL A 47 0.71 13.24 -5.26
CA VAL A 47 1.52 13.92 -4.22
C VAL A 47 0.86 15.22 -3.75
N THR A 48 0.31 16.00 -4.69
CA THR A 48 -0.40 17.24 -4.38
C THR A 48 -1.66 16.97 -3.55
N SER A 49 -2.45 15.96 -3.93
CA SER A 49 -3.65 15.54 -3.19
C SER A 49 -3.32 15.01 -1.79
N ILE A 50 -2.25 14.22 -1.64
CA ILE A 50 -1.78 13.75 -0.32
C ILE A 50 -1.38 14.94 0.55
N SER A 51 -0.62 15.90 0.00
CA SER A 51 -0.18 17.09 0.73
C SER A 51 -1.37 17.93 1.20
N ALA A 52 -2.38 18.11 0.34
CA ALA A 52 -3.61 18.81 0.69
C ALA A 52 -4.42 18.06 1.76
N ALA A 53 -4.48 16.73 1.74
CA ALA A 53 -5.18 15.92 2.73
C ALA A 53 -4.49 15.94 4.11
N VAL A 54 -3.17 16.10 4.15
CA VAL A 54 -2.40 16.29 5.39
C VAL A 54 -2.62 17.69 5.98
N ASP A 55 -2.81 18.69 5.11
CA ASP A 55 -3.15 20.06 5.52
C ASP A 55 -4.59 20.12 6.06
N GLN A 56 -4.73 20.56 7.31
CA GLN A 56 -5.91 20.32 8.14
C GLN A 56 -6.88 21.50 8.11
N SER A 57 -6.84 22.27 7.03
CA SER A 57 -7.48 23.58 6.95
C SER A 57 -8.99 23.52 6.78
N GLU A 58 -9.55 22.43 6.24
CA GLU A 58 -11.00 22.27 5.99
C GLU A 58 -11.50 20.82 6.14
N ASP A 59 -12.82 20.66 6.32
CA ASP A 59 -13.49 19.35 6.24
C ASP A 59 -13.64 18.94 4.77
N ARG A 60 -12.90 17.90 4.37
CA ARG A 60 -12.74 17.47 2.97
C ARG A 60 -12.99 15.97 2.81
N LEU A 61 -14.06 15.45 3.41
CA LEU A 61 -14.39 14.02 3.38
C LEU A 61 -14.41 13.45 1.96
N ASP A 62 -15.07 14.11 1.02
CA ASP A 62 -15.14 13.64 -0.37
C ASP A 62 -13.76 13.52 -1.02
N ASP A 63 -12.86 14.46 -0.73
CA ASP A 63 -11.49 14.39 -1.25
C ASP A 63 -10.69 13.27 -0.58
N LEU A 64 -10.89 13.03 0.72
CA LEU A 64 -10.23 11.93 1.42
C LEU A 64 -10.67 10.58 0.85
N TYR A 65 -11.96 10.38 0.58
CA TYR A 65 -12.45 9.13 0.00
C TYR A 65 -12.05 8.98 -1.47
N THR A 66 -12.03 10.07 -2.24
CA THR A 66 -11.52 10.04 -3.62
C THR A 66 -10.03 9.71 -3.64
N LEU A 67 -9.26 10.29 -2.72
CA LEU A 67 -7.85 10.01 -2.54
C LEU A 67 -7.60 8.55 -2.08
N ASP A 68 -8.45 8.01 -1.20
CA ASP A 68 -8.37 6.61 -0.74
C ASP A 68 -8.46 5.62 -1.89
N VAL A 69 -9.39 5.86 -2.82
CA VAL A 69 -9.56 5.06 -4.03
C VAL A 69 -8.34 5.24 -4.95
N ALA A 70 -7.93 6.48 -5.23
CA ALA A 70 -6.81 6.76 -6.13
C ALA A 70 -5.49 6.16 -5.61
N LEU A 71 -5.24 6.22 -4.31
CA LEU A 71 -4.11 5.52 -3.68
C LEU A 71 -4.25 4.01 -3.82
N GLY A 72 -5.44 3.45 -3.58
CA GLY A 72 -5.70 2.02 -3.76
C GLY A 72 -5.37 1.55 -5.18
N GLU A 73 -5.69 2.35 -6.20
CA GLU A 73 -5.32 2.08 -7.59
C GLU A 73 -3.80 2.13 -7.82
N ALA A 74 -3.12 3.14 -7.27
CA ALA A 74 -1.66 3.26 -7.38
C ALA A 74 -0.92 2.11 -6.67
N PHE A 75 -1.39 1.70 -5.49
CA PHE A 75 -0.88 0.54 -4.76
C PHE A 75 -1.12 -0.77 -5.52
N ALA A 76 -2.30 -0.93 -6.14
CA ALA A 76 -2.60 -2.08 -6.98
C ALA A 76 -1.64 -2.16 -8.19
N GLU A 77 -1.39 -1.02 -8.83
CA GLU A 77 -0.46 -0.95 -9.98
C GLU A 77 0.96 -1.36 -9.56
N ALA A 78 1.47 -0.85 -8.43
CA ALA A 78 2.78 -1.24 -7.92
C ALA A 78 2.89 -2.75 -7.63
N ALA A 79 1.83 -3.37 -7.11
CA ALA A 79 1.79 -4.81 -6.92
C ALA A 79 1.80 -5.59 -8.25
N LEU A 80 1.02 -5.14 -9.23
CA LEU A 80 0.96 -5.75 -10.57
C LEU A 80 2.30 -5.63 -11.30
N GLU A 81 2.95 -4.47 -11.24
CA GLU A 81 4.30 -4.25 -11.79
C GLU A 81 5.32 -5.21 -11.15
N LEU A 82 5.26 -5.39 -9.84
CA LEU A 82 6.15 -6.30 -9.11
C LEU A 82 5.90 -7.77 -9.48
N MET A 83 4.64 -8.16 -9.65
CA MET A 83 4.28 -9.49 -10.13
C MET A 83 4.80 -9.75 -11.54
N ALA A 84 4.67 -8.76 -12.44
CA ALA A 84 5.19 -8.84 -13.80
C ALA A 84 6.73 -8.93 -13.81
N LEU A 85 7.41 -8.09 -13.04
CA LEU A 85 8.87 -8.06 -12.93
C LEU A 85 9.43 -9.37 -12.36
N SER A 86 8.78 -9.93 -11.33
CA SER A 86 9.21 -11.17 -10.69
C SER A 86 8.75 -12.43 -11.43
N LYS A 87 7.81 -12.31 -12.37
CA LYS A 87 7.12 -13.42 -13.05
C LYS A 87 6.40 -14.36 -12.07
N ASN A 88 5.95 -13.86 -10.92
CA ASN A 88 5.20 -14.62 -9.93
C ASN A 88 3.74 -14.14 -9.88
N ASN A 89 2.81 -15.02 -10.26
CA ASN A 89 1.37 -14.75 -10.18
C ASN A 89 0.67 -15.53 -9.05
N LYS A 90 1.39 -16.36 -8.30
CA LYS A 90 0.87 -17.15 -7.17
C LYS A 90 1.16 -16.46 -5.85
N ILE A 91 0.47 -15.36 -5.61
CA ILE A 91 0.58 -14.57 -4.38
C ILE A 91 -0.54 -14.99 -3.43
N THR A 92 -0.20 -15.25 -2.17
CA THR A 92 -1.15 -15.68 -1.14
C THR A 92 -1.98 -14.52 -0.61
N ALA A 93 -1.35 -13.39 -0.32
CA ALA A 93 -2.01 -12.15 0.07
C ALA A 93 -1.10 -10.93 -0.17
N ILE A 94 -1.70 -9.74 -0.20
CA ILE A 94 -1.02 -8.45 -0.16
C ILE A 94 -1.20 -7.87 1.23
N GLY A 95 -0.12 -7.42 1.86
CA GLY A 95 -0.18 -6.57 3.05
C GLY A 95 0.12 -5.14 2.66
N SER A 96 -0.86 -4.24 2.77
CA SER A 96 -0.67 -2.82 2.46
C SER A 96 -0.74 -1.97 3.73
N HIS A 97 0.32 -1.22 4.00
CA HIS A 97 0.29 -0.18 5.03
C HIS A 97 -0.57 1.01 4.59
N GLY A 98 -0.60 1.31 3.29
CA GLY A 98 -1.19 2.53 2.74
C GLY A 98 -0.33 3.77 2.97
N GLN A 99 -0.96 4.93 2.82
CA GLN A 99 -0.40 6.26 3.05
C GLN A 99 -0.97 6.86 4.34
N THR A 100 -0.11 7.21 5.30
CA THR A 100 -0.57 7.90 6.51
C THR A 100 -0.97 9.34 6.20
N ILE A 101 -2.22 9.68 6.49
CA ILE A 101 -2.74 11.06 6.42
C ILE A 101 -2.81 11.68 7.83
N ARG A 102 -3.04 10.84 8.86
CA ARG A 102 -3.15 11.33 10.23
C ARG A 102 -2.59 10.33 11.22
N HIS A 103 -1.77 10.81 12.16
CA HIS A 103 -1.24 10.00 13.24
C HIS A 103 -1.34 10.80 14.55
N ARG A 104 -2.19 10.33 15.48
CA ARG A 104 -2.52 11.03 16.73
C ARG A 104 -2.46 10.06 17.93
N PRO A 105 -1.29 9.50 18.24
CA PRO A 105 -1.14 8.54 19.35
C PRO A 105 -1.36 9.18 20.73
N ASN A 106 -1.10 10.49 20.87
CA ASN A 106 -1.21 11.23 22.14
C ASN A 106 -2.56 11.97 22.30
N HIS A 107 -3.54 11.72 21.44
CA HIS A 107 -4.87 12.34 21.56
C HIS A 107 -5.64 11.69 22.73
N ALA A 108 -6.59 12.41 23.34
CA ALA A 108 -7.42 11.88 24.43
C ALA A 108 -8.15 10.58 24.05
N ARG A 109 -8.43 10.41 22.75
CA ARG A 109 -8.83 9.15 22.12
C ARG A 109 -7.85 8.89 20.95
N PRO A 110 -6.80 8.08 21.15
CA PRO A 110 -5.76 7.86 20.14
C PRO A 110 -6.30 7.28 18.84
N TYR A 111 -5.76 7.71 17.69
CA TYR A 111 -6.12 7.14 16.39
C TYR A 111 -5.03 7.37 15.33
N SER A 112 -5.15 6.64 14.22
CA SER A 112 -4.34 6.77 13.01
C SER A 112 -5.26 6.61 11.80
N VAL A 113 -4.97 7.31 10.70
CA VAL A 113 -5.69 7.18 9.44
C VAL A 113 -4.66 6.93 8.35
N GLN A 114 -4.78 5.75 7.75
CA GLN A 114 -4.06 5.33 6.56
C GLN A 114 -5.07 5.25 5.41
N LEU A 115 -4.74 5.80 4.26
CA LEU A 115 -5.50 5.69 3.02
C LEU A 115 -4.82 4.74 2.04
N GLY A 116 -5.58 4.23 1.07
CA GLY A 116 -5.17 3.20 0.13
C GLY A 116 -6.12 2.02 0.24
N SER A 117 -7.28 2.15 -0.39
CA SER A 117 -8.39 1.21 -0.25
C SER A 117 -8.00 -0.24 -0.52
N GLY A 118 -7.99 -1.08 0.51
CA GLY A 118 -7.71 -2.52 0.38
C GLY A 118 -8.69 -3.23 -0.56
N ALA A 119 -9.96 -2.78 -0.60
CA ALA A 119 -10.96 -3.34 -1.51
C ALA A 119 -10.63 -3.05 -2.99
N VAL A 120 -10.11 -1.86 -3.29
CA VAL A 120 -9.64 -1.50 -4.64
C VAL A 120 -8.43 -2.35 -5.01
N ILE A 121 -7.45 -2.47 -4.11
CA ILE A 121 -6.26 -3.30 -4.33
C ILE A 121 -6.67 -4.75 -4.61
N ALA A 122 -7.54 -5.34 -3.77
CA ALA A 122 -8.00 -6.71 -3.96
C ALA A 122 -8.76 -6.90 -5.27
N THR A 123 -9.64 -5.96 -5.63
CA THR A 123 -10.41 -6.02 -6.88
C THR A 123 -9.53 -5.92 -8.12
N ARG A 124 -8.54 -5.02 -8.10
CA ARG A 124 -7.64 -4.76 -9.23
C ARG A 124 -6.61 -5.88 -9.43
N THR A 125 -6.12 -6.48 -8.34
CA THR A 125 -5.07 -7.50 -8.37
C THR A 125 -5.62 -8.94 -8.41
N GLY A 126 -6.87 -9.14 -7.96
CA GLY A 126 -7.44 -10.46 -7.76
C GLY A 126 -6.86 -11.21 -6.55
N ILE A 127 -6.14 -10.52 -5.66
CA ILE A 127 -5.44 -11.10 -4.49
C ILE A 127 -6.05 -10.54 -3.21
N THR A 128 -6.30 -11.40 -2.21
CA THR A 128 -6.73 -10.97 -0.88
C THR A 128 -5.76 -9.93 -0.32
N THR A 129 -6.29 -8.79 0.12
CA THR A 129 -5.54 -7.66 0.65
C THR A 129 -6.07 -7.27 2.02
#